data_AF-S0FW84-F1
#
_entry.id   AF-S0FW84-F1
#
_cell.length_a   1.000
_cell.length_b   1.000
_cell.length_c   1.000
_cell.angle_alpha   90.00
_cell.angle_beta   90.00
_cell.angle_gamma   90.00
#
_symmetry.space_group_name_H-M   'P 1'
#
loop_
_entity.id
_entity.type
_entity.pdbx_description
1 polymer ?
#
loop_
_entity_poly.entity_id
_entity_poly.type
_entity_poly.pdbx_seq_one_letter_code
_entity_poly.pdbx_strand_id
1 'polypeptide(L)' 'METRYICTYVHCSHPGTNRYEMTFKAESIMDQKNVATPFCPFCKKEMLLAPAVPSDCVHQTTADCHAAD' A
#
# COMPACT_ATOMS: atom_id res chain seq x y z
N MET A 1 10.34 -2.62 -7.90
CA MET A 1 9.82 -2.34 -6.54
C MET A 1 8.63 -1.41 -6.69
N GLU A 2 7.50 -1.69 -6.04
CA GLU A 2 6.31 -0.84 -6.10
C GLU A 2 6.02 -0.27 -4.72
N THR A 3 5.57 0.98 -4.68
CA THR A 3 5.22 1.67 -3.44
C THR A 3 3.71 1.68 -3.30
N ARG A 4 3.20 0.92 -2.34
CA ARG A 4 1.75 0.77 -2.12
C ARG A 4 1.30 1.61 -0.94
N TYR A 5 0.16 2.28 -1.07
CA TYR A 5 -0.48 3.04 -0.01
C TYR A 5 -1.89 2.52 0.25
N ILE A 6 -2.30 2.53 1.51
CA ILE A 6 -3.60 2.02 1.97
C ILE A 6 -4.34 3.09 2.77
N CYS A 7 -5.64 3.23 2.51
CA CYS A 7 -6.53 4.06 3.32
C CYS A 7 -6.95 3.27 4.56
N THR A 8 -6.54 3.74 5.74
CA THR A 8 -6.84 3.09 7.03
C THR A 8 -8.06 3.69 7.73
N TYR A 9 -8.69 4.72 7.15
CA TYR A 9 -9.84 5.37 7.74
C TYR A 9 -11.07 4.46 7.73
N VAL A 10 -11.60 4.14 8.92
CA VAL A 10 -12.68 3.17 9.12
C VAL A 10 -14.00 3.60 8.47
N HIS A 11 -14.29 4.90 8.44
CA HIS A 11 -15.51 5.46 7.84
C HIS A 11 -15.28 5.95 6.40
N CYS A 12 -14.36 5.31 5.67
CA CYS A 12 -14.14 5.62 4.27
C CYS A 12 -15.37 5.24 3.44
N SER A 13 -15.81 6.13 2.55
CA SER A 13 -16.94 5.89 1.63
C SER A 13 -16.56 5.03 0.42
N HIS A 14 -15.44 4.30 0.49
CA HIS A 14 -15.03 3.40 -0.57
C HIS A 14 -16.06 2.25 -0.69
N PRO A 15 -16.64 1.99 -1.88
CA PRO A 15 -17.70 0.99 -2.03
C PRO A 15 -17.20 -0.46 -2.01
N GLY A 16 -15.89 -0.69 -1.97
CA GLY A 16 -15.30 -2.03 -1.95
C GLY A 16 -15.36 -2.71 -0.59
N THR A 17 -15.29 -4.05 -0.58
CA THR A 17 -15.19 -4.87 0.63
C THR A 17 -13.84 -4.72 1.34
N ASN A 18 -12.79 -4.39 0.58
CA ASN A 18 -11.45 -4.16 1.11
C ASN A 18 -11.16 -2.66 1.27
N ARG A 19 -10.12 -2.34 2.02
CA ARG A 19 -9.61 -0.96 2.11
C ARG A 19 -9.17 -0.48 0.74
N TYR A 20 -9.35 0.81 0.48
CA TYR A 20 -8.84 1.42 -0.74
C TYR A 20 -7.32 1.42 -0.73
N GLU A 21 -6.72 0.89 -1.79
CA GLU A 21 -5.28 0.84 -2.01
C GLU A 21 -4.91 1.57 -3.31
N MET A 22 -3.72 2.16 -3.34
CA MET A 22 -3.13 2.73 -4.55
C MET A 22 -1.66 2.34 -4.64
N THR A 23 -1.17 2.12 -5.85
CA THR A 23 0.21 1.70 -6.09
C THR A 23 0.89 2.68 -7.02
N PHE A 24 2.08 3.13 -6.62
CA PHE A 24 2.98 3.89 -7.46
C PHE A 24 4.13 2.99 -7.90
N LYS A 25 4.40 2.99 -9.20
CA LYS A 25 5.59 2.31 -9.71
C LYS A 25 6.84 3.09 -9.27
N ALA A 26 7.94 2.38 -9.03
CA ALA A 26 9.19 3.04 -8.60
C ALA A 26 9.65 4.11 -9.61
N GLU A 27 9.47 3.89 -10.91
CA GLU A 27 9.83 4.89 -11.93
C GLU A 27 9.00 6.18 -11.86
N SER A 28 7.83 6.15 -11.22
CA SER A 28 6.98 7.32 -11.00
C SER A 28 7.43 8.15 -9.79
N ILE A 29 8.36 7.63 -8.99
CA ILE A 29 8.92 8.30 -7.82
C ILE A 29 10.37 8.67 -8.15
N MET A 30 10.57 9.92 -8.55
CA MET A 30 11.91 10.41 -8.91
C MET A 30 12.86 10.48 -7.70
N ASP A 31 12.36 10.87 -6.54
CA ASP A 31 13.12 10.97 -5.30
C ASP A 31 12.21 10.73 -4.10
N GLN A 32 12.66 9.90 -3.14
CA GLN A 32 11.86 9.54 -1.96
C GLN A 32 11.59 10.72 -1.02
N LYS A 33 12.39 11.80 -1.08
CA LYS A 33 12.18 13.02 -0.26
C LYS A 33 11.19 13.99 -0.90
N ASN A 34 10.83 13.79 -2.18
CA ASN A 34 9.89 14.63 -2.92
C ASN A 34 8.57 13.92 -3.26
N VAL A 35 8.27 12.79 -2.62
CA VAL A 35 6.97 12.14 -2.76
C VAL A 35 5.90 12.98 -2.07
N ALA A 36 4.93 13.47 -2.85
CA ALA A 36 3.74 14.10 -2.30
C ALA A 36 2.93 13.09 -1.48
N THR A 37 2.43 13.52 -0.33
CA THR A 37 1.52 12.73 0.51
C THR A 37 0.28 12.31 -0.30
N PRO A 38 -0.01 11.01 -0.44
CA PRO A 38 -1.20 10.54 -1.13
C PRO A 38 -2.45 10.70 -0.25
N PHE A 39 -3.56 11.11 -0.86
CA PHE A 39 -4.86 11.25 -0.19
C PHE A 39 -5.90 10.33 -0.81
N CYS A 40 -6.73 9.72 0.03
CA CYS A 40 -7.80 8.85 -0.43
C CYS A 40 -8.85 9.66 -1.21
N PRO A 41 -9.22 9.26 -2.44
CA PRO A 41 -10.19 10.01 -3.24
C PRO A 41 -11.60 9.99 -2.65
N PHE A 42 -11.91 9.02 -1.78
CA PHE A 42 -13.23 8.81 -1.18
C PHE A 42 -13.45 9.65 0.09
N CYS A 43 -12.50 9.61 1.04
CA CYS A 43 -12.64 10.29 2.34
C CYS A 43 -11.72 11.50 2.53
N LYS A 44 -10.85 11.78 1.55
CA LYS A 44 -9.86 12.89 1.58
C LYS A 44 -8.88 12.83 2.76
N LYS A 45 -8.79 11.68 3.43
CA LYS A 45 -7.79 11.43 4.48
C LYS A 45 -6.47 10.97 3.84
N GLU A 46 -5.40 11.35 4.50
CA GLU A 46 -4.04 10.90 4.18
C GLU A 46 -3.97 9.37 4.20
N MET A 47 -3.26 8.81 3.23
CA MET A 47 -3.03 7.38 3.10
C MET A 47 -1.66 7.00 3.66
N LEU A 48 -1.57 5.80 4.23
CA LEU A 48 -0.33 5.31 4.83
C LEU A 48 0.38 4.36 3.88
N LEU A 49 1.71 4.37 3.92
CA LEU A 49 2.51 3.39 3.21
C LEU A 49 2.14 1.99 3.73
N ALA A 50 1.70 1.12 2.82
CA ALA A 50 1.46 -0.26 3.16
C ALA A 50 2.81 -0.95 3.41
N PRO A 51 2.92 -1.85 4.40
CA PRO A 51 4.13 -2.63 4.57
C PRO A 51 4.44 -3.33 3.25
N ALA A 52 5.71 -3.27 2.84
CA ALA A 52 6.20 -3.97 1.67
C ALA A 52 5.88 -5.45 1.87
N VAL A 53 4.87 -5.95 1.17
CA VAL A 53 4.78 -7.39 0.97
C VAL A 53 5.94 -7.69 0.01
N PRO A 54 6.93 -8.51 0.40
CA PRO A 54 7.85 -9.05 -0.58
C PRO A 54 6.97 -9.66 -1.68
N SER A 55 7.14 -9.24 -2.92
CA SER A 55 6.30 -9.70 -4.03
C SER A 55 6.55 -11.16 -4.43
N ASP A 56 7.05 -11.99 -3.51
CA ASP A 56 7.29 -13.43 -3.66
C ASP A 56 6.49 -14.26 -2.65
N CYS A 57 5.23 -13.87 -2.39
CA CYS A 57 4.29 -14.69 -1.62
C CYS A 57 2.95 -14.77 -2.35
N VAL A 58 2.96 -15.24 -3.60
CA VAL A 58 1.73 -15.60 -4.31
C VAL A 58 1.17 -16.87 -3.67
N HIS A 59 0.03 -16.74 -3.00
CA HIS A 59 -0.94 -17.80 -2.70
C HIS A 59 -0.36 -19.17 -2.32
N GLN A 60 -0.08 -19.40 -1.03
CA GLN A 60 -0.47 -20.62 -0.30
C GLN A 60 0.04 -20.55 1.15
N THR A 61 -0.91 -20.56 2.09
CA THR A 61 -0.74 -20.92 3.52
C THR A 61 0.34 -20.18 4.33
N THR A 62 -0.10 -19.52 5.41
CA THR A 62 0.69 -18.75 6.40
C THR A 62 1.64 -19.62 7.26
N ALA A 63 2.29 -20.64 6.71
CA ALA A 63 3.13 -21.55 7.49
C ALA A 63 4.64 -21.35 7.30
N ASP A 64 5.12 -20.79 6.18
CA ASP A 64 6.55 -20.78 5.89
C ASP A 64 7.05 -19.42 5.40
N CYS A 65 7.43 -18.56 6.35
CA CYS A 65 8.26 -17.39 6.06
C CYS A 65 9.40 -17.36 7.08
N HIS A 66 10.51 -18.02 6.77
CA HIS A 66 11.76 -17.86 7.51
C HIS A 66 12.44 -16.56 7.05
N ALA A 67 12.70 -15.67 8.01
CA ALA A 67 13.59 -14.52 7.82
C ALA A 67 15.01 -15.03 7.58
N ALA A 68 15.62 -14.65 6.45
CA ALA A 68 17.05 -14.77 6.26
C ALA A 68 17.71 -13.47 6.72
N ASP A 69 18.75 -13.65 7.55
CA ASP A 69 19.63 -12.66 8.18
C ASP A 69 20.30 -11.70 7.18
#